data_AF-A0A1J5DHY1-F1
#
_entry.id   AF-A0A1J5DHY1-F1
#
_cell.length_a   1.000
_cell.length_b   1.000
_cell.length_c   1.000
_cell.angle_alpha   90.00
_cell.angle_beta   90.00
_cell.angle_gamma   90.00
#
_symmetry.space_group_name_H-M   'P 1'
#
loop_
_entity.id
_entity.type
_entity.pdbx_description
1 polymer ?
#
loop_
_entity_poly.entity_id
_entity_poly.type
_entity_poly.pdbx_seq_one_letter_code
_entity_poly.pdbx_strand_id
1 'polypeptide(L)'
;MSFSLTLRPMCLAAALLLGSGLAACETSDTNPDTSSAGLRNMAPTDEDASPQEPSADREPNDTLEQAVELTWQGKTATAKGALSGEGDIDVFHISSVPGADAFALTLTPNADGDPIVGVTRTKGSKPTYYDNGMAGQNEVVANVGLGTDGTYVAVQRQGGADVSYALEARRLPGVGVNEIEPNDRVAAAQALAPGQTMTAFANRSGDVDVYRIDASQVAPFDVFVTPPTNLSLLIQLANEDKEIWSERTATGTVSAFRGLRPMMGPNAFYTLQITALGEVERSEVYNLSIDLLGITKGIELEPNDELADAQPLVAGEETVKALLVNPSDVDRFVIKVPPVPNAALEVLHLYAAPAPTLDLKLSANFVELGLEEQRNDGVAGQTESICNRTFTPPLTLEVAIQAALSTKEGQGPYTLYSETWPFDPTKEEGEPNGSTLTASVLTQGQPLKGFVHPAADLDVYRFSIPPSTATTTRAHLELSKGVPMNLKMTVKDAESAVIAKADKGGVGEGEALDVDLPAGDYFVEVSALARANCDVPYELSLQFATPLVDPFELKDPKVPVPVDKPGPAELPDPKAIENLAKDPVKDAVAPVKDPVEDDDGAPPPDQLGDDAPNDDF
;
A
#
# COMPACT_ATOMS: atom_id res chain seq x y z
N MET A 1 -0.83 -13.74 -45.79
CA MET A 1 -1.54 -12.51 -46.24
C MET A 1 -1.38 -11.49 -45.13
N SER A 2 -0.69 -10.39 -45.38
CA SER A 2 -0.40 -9.39 -44.35
C SER A 2 -1.45 -8.29 -44.38
N PHE A 3 -2.09 -8.03 -43.25
CA PHE A 3 -2.93 -6.83 -43.07
C PHE A 3 -2.22 -5.88 -42.11
N SER A 4 -1.84 -4.72 -42.62
CA SER A 4 -1.42 -3.58 -41.82
C SER A 4 -2.62 -2.64 -41.67
N LEU A 5 -2.98 -2.28 -40.45
CA LEU A 5 -4.08 -1.36 -40.17
C LEU A 5 -3.54 -0.12 -39.47
N THR A 6 -3.59 1.01 -40.16
CA THR A 6 -3.11 2.30 -39.67
C THR A 6 -4.23 3.07 -38.97
N LEU A 7 -4.06 3.37 -37.68
CA LEU A 7 -4.89 4.38 -37.00
C LEU A 7 -4.31 5.78 -37.20
N ARG A 8 -5.19 6.75 -37.42
CA ARG A 8 -4.87 8.19 -37.47
C ARG A 8 -5.32 8.86 -36.16
N PRO A 9 -4.55 9.80 -35.58
CA PRO A 9 -5.06 10.69 -34.54
C PRO A 9 -5.97 11.77 -35.13
N MET A 10 -6.99 12.20 -34.37
CA MET A 10 -7.87 13.32 -34.72
C MET A 10 -7.24 14.65 -34.28
N CYS A 11 -7.18 15.64 -35.18
CA CYS A 11 -6.92 17.03 -34.79
C CYS A 11 -8.23 17.67 -34.30
N LEU A 12 -8.20 18.29 -33.10
CA LEU A 12 -9.23 19.22 -32.67
C LEU A 12 -8.76 20.65 -32.96
N ALA A 13 -9.56 21.42 -33.69
CA ALA A 13 -9.23 22.79 -34.08
C ALA A 13 -9.85 23.81 -33.11
N ALA A 14 -9.08 24.83 -32.72
CA ALA A 14 -9.56 26.07 -32.12
C ALA A 14 -9.05 27.27 -32.94
N ALA A 15 -9.88 28.32 -33.05
CA ALA A 15 -9.80 29.26 -34.17
C ALA A 15 -9.02 30.57 -33.92
N LEU A 16 -8.61 31.18 -35.03
CA LEU A 16 -7.93 32.46 -35.22
C LEU A 16 -8.36 33.62 -34.31
N LEU A 17 -7.40 34.51 -34.03
CA LEU A 17 -7.52 35.94 -34.35
C LEU A 17 -6.14 36.55 -34.70
N LEU A 18 -6.13 37.60 -35.53
CA LEU A 18 -4.99 38.04 -36.35
C LEU A 18 -4.12 39.13 -35.71
N GLY A 19 -2.82 39.18 -36.05
CA GLY A 19 -1.86 40.20 -35.56
C GLY A 19 -0.52 40.25 -36.32
N SER A 20 -0.57 40.53 -37.62
CA SER A 20 0.54 40.77 -38.59
C SER A 20 1.96 41.13 -38.07
N GLY A 21 2.98 40.43 -38.58
CA GLY A 21 4.39 40.85 -38.58
C GLY A 21 5.24 40.03 -39.58
N LEU A 22 5.66 40.64 -40.70
CA LEU A 22 6.39 39.97 -41.79
C LEU A 22 7.91 39.99 -41.59
N ALA A 23 8.55 38.83 -41.66
CA ALA A 23 9.93 38.61 -42.14
C ALA A 23 10.03 37.19 -42.71
N ALA A 24 10.87 36.97 -43.73
CA ALA A 24 10.83 35.77 -44.57
C ALA A 24 12.17 35.03 -44.68
N CYS A 25 12.10 33.77 -45.15
CA CYS A 25 13.21 32.83 -45.43
C CYS A 25 13.96 32.31 -44.18
N GLU A 26 14.41 31.05 -44.12
CA GLU A 26 14.57 30.03 -45.17
C GLU A 26 14.32 28.60 -44.62
N THR A 27 14.18 27.61 -45.50
CA THR A 27 13.88 26.20 -45.13
C THR A 27 15.12 25.31 -45.12
N SER A 28 15.27 24.46 -44.09
CA SER A 28 15.90 23.14 -44.25
C SER A 28 15.47 22.18 -43.15
N ASP A 29 15.01 20.98 -43.54
CA ASP A 29 14.78 19.85 -42.64
C ASP A 29 16.08 19.42 -41.93
N THR A 30 15.98 18.95 -40.68
CA THR A 30 16.69 17.74 -40.23
C THR A 30 16.12 17.19 -38.93
N ASN A 31 16.12 15.87 -38.83
CA ASN A 31 15.61 15.07 -37.72
C ASN A 31 16.61 15.03 -36.55
N PRO A 32 16.20 15.19 -35.28
CA PRO A 32 17.10 14.99 -34.14
C PRO A 32 17.26 13.49 -33.84
N ASP A 33 18.34 12.91 -34.34
CA ASP A 33 18.72 11.52 -34.04
C ASP A 33 19.42 11.46 -32.68
N THR A 34 18.80 10.81 -31.69
CA THR A 34 19.31 10.73 -30.32
C THR A 34 20.39 9.65 -30.21
N SER A 35 21.67 10.03 -30.13
CA SER A 35 22.74 9.10 -29.78
C SER A 35 23.79 9.73 -28.86
N SER A 36 24.17 8.98 -27.82
CA SER A 36 25.04 9.38 -26.72
C SER A 36 26.53 9.32 -27.06
N ALA A 37 26.96 10.09 -28.07
CA ALA A 37 28.35 10.14 -28.54
C ALA A 37 28.90 11.58 -28.51
N GLY A 38 28.96 12.19 -27.32
CA GLY A 38 29.18 13.64 -27.14
C GLY A 38 30.31 14.07 -26.20
N LEU A 39 31.25 13.19 -25.83
CA LEU A 39 32.41 13.53 -24.97
C LEU A 39 33.77 13.17 -25.60
N ARG A 40 33.89 13.27 -26.92
CA ARG A 40 35.20 13.22 -27.61
C ARG A 40 35.31 14.35 -28.62
N ASN A 41 36.36 15.16 -28.45
CA ASN A 41 36.78 16.27 -29.32
C ASN A 41 35.90 17.53 -29.33
N MET A 42 35.83 18.22 -28.20
CA MET A 42 35.71 19.69 -28.18
C MET A 42 36.79 20.30 -27.29
N ALA A 43 38.02 20.38 -27.81
CA ALA A 43 38.97 21.38 -27.34
C ALA A 43 38.59 22.72 -27.99
N PRO A 44 38.18 23.75 -27.23
CA PRO A 44 38.08 25.09 -27.78
C PRO A 44 39.47 25.55 -28.19
N THR A 45 39.61 26.11 -29.39
CA THR A 45 40.78 26.91 -29.73
C THR A 45 40.66 28.24 -29.01
N ASP A 46 41.11 28.30 -27.76
CA ASP A 46 41.33 29.55 -27.04
C ASP A 46 42.52 30.29 -27.70
N GLU A 47 42.24 31.02 -28.78
CA GLU A 47 43.14 32.07 -29.25
C GLU A 47 43.12 33.23 -28.24
N ASP A 48 44.32 33.64 -27.82
CA ASP A 48 44.64 34.74 -26.89
C ASP A 48 44.67 34.42 -25.37
N ALA A 49 45.31 33.30 -25.00
CA ALA A 49 45.89 33.11 -23.66
C ALA A 49 47.40 33.40 -23.66
N SER A 50 47.82 34.50 -23.01
CA SER A 50 49.24 34.69 -22.65
C SER A 50 49.70 33.65 -21.62
N PRO A 51 51.00 33.31 -21.55
CA PRO A 51 51.51 32.36 -20.55
C PRO A 51 51.12 32.78 -19.13
N GLN A 52 50.30 31.94 -18.50
CA GLN A 52 49.73 32.19 -17.17
C GLN A 52 50.73 31.75 -16.10
N GLU A 53 51.28 32.71 -15.35
CA GLU A 53 52.11 32.39 -14.19
C GLU A 53 51.22 31.85 -13.06
N PRO A 54 51.48 30.63 -12.55
CA PRO A 54 50.71 30.06 -11.44
C PRO A 54 50.99 30.84 -10.16
N SER A 55 50.05 30.80 -9.23
CA SER A 55 50.24 31.27 -7.86
C SER A 55 51.41 30.48 -7.26
N ALA A 56 52.48 31.20 -6.91
CA ALA A 56 53.61 30.59 -6.23
C ALA A 56 53.19 30.24 -4.80
N ASP A 57 53.41 28.98 -4.45
CA ASP A 57 53.33 28.50 -3.09
C ASP A 57 54.33 29.26 -2.16
N ARG A 58 53.95 29.45 -0.89
CA ARG A 58 54.61 30.37 0.05
C ARG A 58 54.50 29.93 1.50
N GLU A 59 55.58 29.35 1.97
CA GLU A 59 55.70 28.87 3.34
C GLU A 59 55.82 29.97 4.41
N PRO A 60 55.30 29.74 5.62
CA PRO A 60 54.51 28.58 6.04
C PRO A 60 53.03 28.75 5.69
N ASN A 61 52.40 27.75 5.05
CA ASN A 61 51.01 27.80 4.57
C ASN A 61 50.08 26.74 5.22
N ASP A 62 50.58 25.95 6.18
CA ASP A 62 50.05 24.65 6.62
C ASP A 62 48.75 24.68 7.46
N THR A 63 48.08 25.84 7.50
CA THR A 63 46.79 26.03 8.20
C THR A 63 45.82 26.92 7.43
N LEU A 64 44.52 26.81 7.73
CA LEU A 64 43.45 27.67 7.18
C LEU A 64 43.67 29.17 7.49
N GLU A 65 44.46 29.48 8.52
CA GLU A 65 44.85 30.83 8.92
C GLU A 65 46.01 31.39 8.07
N GLN A 66 46.83 30.52 7.48
CA GLN A 66 48.02 30.85 6.69
C GLN A 66 47.82 30.69 5.18
N ALA A 67 46.63 30.23 4.76
CA ALA A 67 46.33 29.84 3.39
C ALA A 67 46.74 30.87 2.31
N VAL A 68 47.36 30.38 1.24
CA VAL A 68 47.82 31.18 0.09
C VAL A 68 46.65 31.48 -0.86
N GLU A 69 46.46 32.74 -1.22
CA GLU A 69 45.38 33.14 -2.15
C GLU A 69 45.61 32.60 -3.58
N LEU A 70 44.73 31.70 -4.02
CA LEU A 70 44.70 31.13 -5.37
C LEU A 70 43.86 32.04 -6.28
N THR A 71 44.53 32.99 -6.94
CA THR A 71 43.84 34.05 -7.70
C THR A 71 43.32 33.57 -9.05
N TRP A 72 42.03 33.80 -9.31
CA TRP A 72 41.40 33.56 -10.61
C TRP A 72 41.99 34.42 -11.73
N GLN A 73 42.38 33.78 -12.82
CA GLN A 73 42.81 34.39 -14.08
C GLN A 73 41.92 33.84 -15.21
N GLY A 74 40.91 34.61 -15.61
CA GLY A 74 39.89 34.15 -16.56
C GLY A 74 39.00 33.04 -15.99
N LYS A 75 39.10 31.82 -16.56
CA LYS A 75 38.31 30.64 -16.15
C LYS A 75 39.04 29.72 -15.17
N THR A 76 40.34 29.90 -14.95
CA THR A 76 41.16 29.02 -14.11
C THR A 76 41.84 29.79 -12.98
N ALA A 77 42.24 29.09 -11.93
CA ALA A 77 43.18 29.54 -10.92
C ALA A 77 44.16 28.40 -10.69
N THR A 78 45.47 28.67 -10.73
CA THR A 78 46.49 27.62 -10.71
C THR A 78 47.57 27.92 -9.67
N ALA A 79 48.16 26.87 -9.11
CA ALA A 79 49.32 26.93 -8.22
C ALA A 79 50.31 25.79 -8.52
N LYS A 80 51.53 25.95 -8.03
CA LYS A 80 52.55 24.89 -7.95
C LYS A 80 53.23 24.97 -6.60
N GLY A 81 53.28 23.85 -5.89
CA GLY A 81 53.91 23.70 -4.57
C GLY A 81 54.64 22.37 -4.46
N ALA A 82 55.20 22.10 -3.27
CA ALA A 82 55.96 20.88 -3.04
C ALA A 82 55.95 20.46 -1.56
N LEU A 83 55.24 19.37 -1.27
CA LEU A 83 55.12 18.79 0.06
C LEU A 83 56.41 18.04 0.45
N SER A 84 57.05 18.45 1.54
CA SER A 84 58.32 17.95 2.05
C SER A 84 58.24 17.41 3.49
N GLY A 85 58.62 16.14 3.68
CA GLY A 85 58.48 15.46 4.98
C GLY A 85 57.12 14.75 5.18
N GLU A 86 56.89 14.16 6.34
CA GLU A 86 55.68 13.35 6.62
C GLU A 86 54.59 14.21 7.26
N GLY A 87 53.37 14.14 6.70
CA GLY A 87 52.22 14.90 7.19
C GLY A 87 52.20 16.38 6.79
N ASP A 88 53.03 16.77 5.82
CA ASP A 88 53.05 18.13 5.27
C ASP A 88 51.75 18.49 4.53
N ILE A 89 51.35 19.76 4.58
CA ILE A 89 50.06 20.28 4.11
C ILE A 89 50.23 21.67 3.49
N ASP A 90 49.86 21.83 2.23
CA ASP A 90 49.78 23.15 1.59
C ASP A 90 48.33 23.65 1.56
N VAL A 91 48.01 24.76 2.23
CA VAL A 91 46.65 25.32 2.21
C VAL A 91 46.55 26.51 1.24
N PHE A 92 45.57 26.43 0.34
CA PHE A 92 45.17 27.48 -0.58
C PHE A 92 43.78 28.01 -0.23
N HIS A 93 43.55 29.29 -0.51
CA HIS A 93 42.27 29.95 -0.38
C HIS A 93 41.79 30.48 -1.74
N ILE A 94 40.58 30.11 -2.13
CA ILE A 94 39.94 30.51 -3.39
C ILE A 94 38.83 31.51 -3.06
N SER A 95 39.07 32.79 -3.36
CA SER A 95 38.03 33.82 -3.25
C SER A 95 36.77 33.49 -4.06
N SER A 96 35.61 33.81 -3.47
CA SER A 96 34.31 33.74 -4.14
C SER A 96 34.23 34.70 -5.34
N VAL A 97 33.41 34.35 -6.34
CA VAL A 97 33.27 35.12 -7.57
C VAL A 97 31.79 35.34 -7.87
N PRO A 98 31.32 36.59 -8.03
CA PRO A 98 29.94 36.85 -8.41
C PRO A 98 29.59 36.19 -9.75
N GLY A 99 28.55 35.33 -9.75
CA GLY A 99 28.04 34.65 -10.95
C GLY A 99 28.71 33.32 -11.30
N ALA A 100 29.48 32.72 -10.39
CA ALA A 100 29.89 31.32 -10.45
C ALA A 100 29.48 30.62 -9.15
N ASP A 101 28.98 29.39 -9.25
CA ASP A 101 28.48 28.63 -8.09
C ASP A 101 29.45 27.51 -7.66
N ALA A 102 30.20 26.94 -8.62
CA ALA A 102 31.18 25.88 -8.38
C ALA A 102 32.38 25.90 -9.35
N PHE A 103 33.40 25.10 -9.03
CA PHE A 103 34.57 24.82 -9.85
C PHE A 103 34.96 23.33 -9.79
N ALA A 104 35.57 22.83 -10.86
CA ALA A 104 36.27 21.55 -10.84
C ALA A 104 37.69 21.78 -10.30
N LEU A 105 38.15 20.87 -9.44
CA LEU A 105 39.51 20.87 -8.90
C LEU A 105 40.30 19.71 -9.51
N THR A 106 41.54 19.96 -9.91
CA THR A 106 42.48 18.93 -10.37
C THR A 106 43.83 19.16 -9.70
N LEU A 107 44.34 18.16 -8.99
CA LEU A 107 45.68 18.12 -8.43
C LEU A 107 46.49 17.06 -9.20
N THR A 108 47.61 17.47 -9.76
CA THR A 108 48.51 16.62 -10.57
C THR A 108 49.86 16.48 -9.86
N PRO A 109 50.19 15.32 -9.28
CA PRO A 109 51.48 15.07 -8.65
C PRO A 109 52.61 14.77 -9.66
N ASN A 110 53.83 14.63 -9.13
CA ASN A 110 54.92 13.92 -9.81
C ASN A 110 54.66 12.41 -9.89
N ALA A 111 55.37 11.72 -10.78
CA ALA A 111 55.09 10.33 -11.17
C ALA A 111 55.07 9.29 -10.03
N ASP A 112 55.73 9.58 -8.90
CA ASP A 112 55.80 8.71 -7.72
C ASP A 112 55.06 9.29 -6.49
N GLY A 113 54.38 10.44 -6.64
CA GLY A 113 53.73 11.16 -5.54
C GLY A 113 52.24 10.82 -5.41
N ASP A 114 51.79 10.67 -4.17
CA ASP A 114 50.41 10.30 -3.81
C ASP A 114 49.85 11.31 -2.76
N PRO A 115 49.47 12.53 -3.20
CA PRO A 115 48.87 13.54 -2.33
C PRO A 115 47.34 13.48 -2.37
N ILE A 116 46.70 13.70 -1.22
CA ILE A 116 45.25 13.85 -1.10
C ILE A 116 44.86 15.33 -1.13
N VAL A 117 43.61 15.60 -1.51
CA VAL A 117 43.07 16.97 -1.56
C VAL A 117 41.90 17.13 -0.59
N GLY A 118 42.08 17.98 0.41
CA GLY A 118 41.06 18.40 1.38
C GLY A 118 40.32 19.65 0.91
N VAL A 119 38.99 19.70 1.04
CA VAL A 119 38.18 20.87 0.69
C VAL A 119 37.26 21.28 1.85
N THR A 120 37.18 22.59 2.13
CA THR A 120 36.14 23.17 3.01
C THR A 120 35.62 24.52 2.52
N ARG A 121 34.30 24.69 2.55
CA ARG A 121 33.58 25.93 2.18
C ARG A 121 33.42 26.93 3.34
N THR A 122 33.98 26.64 4.51
CA THR A 122 33.82 27.47 5.72
C THR A 122 35.09 27.44 6.56
N LYS A 123 35.60 28.63 6.90
CA LYS A 123 36.81 28.77 7.72
C LYS A 123 36.62 28.10 9.09
N GLY A 124 37.62 27.36 9.55
CA GLY A 124 37.59 26.62 10.82
C GLY A 124 36.77 25.33 10.81
N SER A 125 36.10 24.98 9.70
CA SER A 125 35.53 23.64 9.51
C SER A 125 36.60 22.67 9.02
N LYS A 126 36.51 21.39 9.42
CA LYS A 126 37.39 20.33 8.91
C LYS A 126 37.17 20.13 7.39
N PRO A 127 38.24 19.98 6.59
CA PRO A 127 38.12 19.56 5.19
C PRO A 127 37.52 18.15 5.05
N THR A 128 36.73 17.93 4.00
CA THR A 128 36.53 16.59 3.42
C THR A 128 37.75 16.30 2.56
N TYR A 129 38.37 15.12 2.72
CA TYR A 129 39.53 14.71 1.91
C TYR A 129 39.10 13.73 0.82
N TYR A 130 39.62 13.98 -0.39
CA TYR A 130 39.46 13.16 -1.57
C TYR A 130 40.79 12.47 -1.90
N ASP A 131 40.70 11.17 -2.13
CA ASP A 131 41.80 10.22 -2.34
C ASP A 131 41.36 9.25 -3.44
N ASN A 132 41.21 9.81 -4.65
CA ASN A 132 40.58 9.20 -5.81
C ASN A 132 41.62 8.60 -6.76
N GLY A 133 42.85 9.11 -6.75
CA GLY A 133 44.00 8.61 -7.50
C GLY A 133 44.77 7.50 -6.81
N MET A 134 45.89 7.18 -7.45
CA MET A 134 47.00 6.41 -6.91
C MET A 134 48.27 7.18 -7.28
N ALA A 135 49.41 6.85 -6.67
CA ALA A 135 50.70 7.48 -6.94
C ALA A 135 50.93 7.80 -8.44
N GLY A 136 51.17 9.09 -8.73
CA GLY A 136 51.38 9.61 -10.09
C GLY A 136 50.10 9.88 -10.91
N GLN A 137 48.90 9.68 -10.35
CA GLN A 137 47.63 10.01 -10.98
C GLN A 137 47.03 11.30 -10.43
N ASN A 138 46.05 11.87 -11.14
CA ASN A 138 45.39 13.09 -10.70
C ASN A 138 44.29 12.82 -9.68
N GLU A 139 44.28 13.62 -8.62
CA GLU A 139 43.07 13.87 -7.84
C GLU A 139 42.15 14.81 -8.62
N VAL A 140 40.85 14.51 -8.59
CA VAL A 140 39.82 15.30 -9.24
C VAL A 140 38.60 15.36 -8.31
N VAL A 141 38.10 16.57 -8.09
CA VAL A 141 36.81 16.82 -7.43
C VAL A 141 35.96 17.63 -8.40
N ALA A 142 34.82 17.08 -8.83
CA ALA A 142 34.14 17.57 -10.04
C ALA A 142 33.46 18.94 -9.86
N ASN A 143 32.86 19.19 -8.70
CA ASN A 143 31.81 20.18 -8.47
C ASN A 143 31.96 20.91 -7.12
N VAL A 144 33.17 21.37 -6.79
CA VAL A 144 33.45 22.09 -5.54
C VAL A 144 32.74 23.45 -5.50
N GLY A 145 31.93 23.68 -4.45
CA GLY A 145 31.22 24.94 -4.27
C GLY A 145 32.09 26.09 -3.81
N LEU A 146 31.65 27.31 -4.12
CA LEU A 146 32.22 28.54 -3.58
C LEU A 146 31.55 28.92 -2.25
N GLY A 147 32.34 28.97 -1.17
CA GLY A 147 31.90 29.45 0.14
C GLY A 147 31.69 30.97 0.19
N THR A 148 30.87 31.45 1.14
CA THR A 148 30.63 32.89 1.34
C THR A 148 31.91 33.66 1.68
N ASP A 149 32.77 33.04 2.48
CA ASP A 149 34.09 33.55 2.88
C ASP A 149 35.21 32.99 1.99
N GLY A 150 34.86 32.48 0.80
CA GLY A 150 35.75 31.69 -0.07
C GLY A 150 35.81 30.21 0.30
N THR A 151 36.55 29.44 -0.50
CA THR A 151 36.73 27.98 -0.33
C THR A 151 38.21 27.67 -0.09
N TYR A 152 38.49 26.83 0.90
CA TYR A 152 39.85 26.42 1.25
C TYR A 152 40.14 25.04 0.69
N VAL A 153 41.34 24.88 0.13
CA VAL A 153 41.85 23.63 -0.45
C VAL A 153 43.16 23.30 0.25
N ALA A 154 43.24 22.15 0.92
CA ALA A 154 44.44 21.64 1.56
C ALA A 154 45.02 20.49 0.72
N VAL A 155 46.22 20.64 0.18
CA VAL A 155 46.94 19.56 -0.50
C VAL A 155 47.80 18.89 0.56
N GLN A 156 47.59 17.60 0.84
CA GLN A 156 48.26 16.91 1.96
C GLN A 156 48.99 15.65 1.49
N ARG A 157 50.14 15.39 2.11
CA ARG A 157 50.98 14.23 1.84
C ARG A 157 50.59 13.00 2.66
N GLN A 158 50.29 11.85 2.03
CA GLN A 158 49.95 10.61 2.75
C GLN A 158 51.15 9.78 3.24
N GLY A 159 52.33 9.90 2.63
CA GLY A 159 53.53 9.12 2.98
C GLY A 159 54.49 8.95 1.80
N GLY A 160 55.69 8.39 2.00
CA GLY A 160 56.66 8.15 0.91
C GLY A 160 57.76 9.24 0.71
N ALA A 161 58.04 9.63 -0.54
CA ALA A 161 59.01 10.68 -0.91
C ALA A 161 58.36 12.04 -1.24
N ASP A 162 59.12 13.14 -1.15
CA ASP A 162 58.62 14.52 -1.37
C ASP A 162 57.83 14.67 -2.69
N VAL A 163 56.69 15.37 -2.62
CA VAL A 163 55.68 15.44 -3.69
C VAL A 163 55.61 16.85 -4.27
N SER A 164 56.15 17.05 -5.47
CA SER A 164 55.90 18.28 -6.24
C SER A 164 54.60 18.15 -7.03
N TYR A 165 53.74 19.16 -7.01
CA TYR A 165 52.45 19.09 -7.70
C TYR A 165 52.09 20.38 -8.44
N ALA A 166 51.07 20.28 -9.30
CA ALA A 166 50.34 21.41 -9.85
C ALA A 166 48.86 21.31 -9.45
N LEU A 167 48.28 22.41 -8.99
CA LEU A 167 46.87 22.53 -8.63
C LEU A 167 46.16 23.42 -9.67
N GLU A 168 45.03 22.97 -10.20
CA GLU A 168 44.13 23.75 -11.06
C GLU A 168 42.71 23.74 -10.47
N ALA A 169 42.16 24.92 -10.22
CA ALA A 169 40.73 25.13 -10.09
C ALA A 169 40.19 25.71 -11.41
N ARG A 170 39.13 25.12 -11.97
CA ARG A 170 38.51 25.53 -13.24
C ARG A 170 37.02 25.81 -13.03
N ARG A 171 36.59 27.04 -13.27
CA ARG A 171 35.18 27.47 -13.08
C ARG A 171 34.22 26.65 -13.93
N LEU A 172 33.10 26.27 -13.33
CA LEU A 172 31.96 25.68 -14.03
C LEU A 172 30.91 26.78 -14.31
N PRO A 173 30.52 27.01 -15.57
CA PRO A 173 29.51 28.01 -15.88
C PRO A 173 28.09 27.50 -15.60
N GLY A 174 27.31 28.26 -14.81
CA GLY A 174 25.85 28.09 -14.68
C GLY A 174 25.40 26.75 -14.13
N VAL A 175 25.74 26.45 -12.87
CA VAL A 175 25.63 25.11 -12.26
C VAL A 175 24.24 24.85 -11.67
N GLY A 176 23.20 25.41 -12.30
CA GLY A 176 21.84 25.48 -11.76
C GLY A 176 21.27 24.12 -11.37
N VAL A 177 20.90 23.97 -10.10
CA VAL A 177 20.39 22.73 -9.46
C VAL A 177 21.24 21.49 -9.75
N ASN A 178 22.56 21.61 -9.68
CA ASN A 178 23.44 20.45 -9.49
C ASN A 178 23.88 20.31 -8.04
N GLU A 179 24.43 19.15 -7.72
CA GLU A 179 25.18 18.91 -6.50
C GLU A 179 26.41 19.81 -6.37
N ILE A 180 26.76 20.16 -5.12
CA ILE A 180 27.86 21.05 -4.75
C ILE A 180 28.64 20.51 -3.55
N GLU A 181 29.91 20.18 -3.81
CA GLU A 181 30.84 19.57 -2.88
C GLU A 181 31.55 20.57 -1.94
N PRO A 182 32.00 20.16 -0.74
CA PRO A 182 31.77 18.86 -0.10
C PRO A 182 30.37 18.76 0.54
N ASN A 183 29.67 17.63 0.40
CA ASN A 183 28.38 17.35 1.06
C ASN A 183 28.35 16.03 1.88
N ASP A 184 29.47 15.32 2.06
CA ASP A 184 29.58 13.94 2.60
C ASP A 184 29.18 13.74 4.08
N ARG A 185 28.57 14.75 4.71
CA ARG A 185 28.21 14.74 6.13
C ARG A 185 26.93 15.51 6.35
N VAL A 186 26.09 15.03 7.27
CA VAL A 186 24.85 15.72 7.72
C VAL A 186 25.06 17.22 8.01
N ALA A 187 26.20 17.59 8.60
CA ALA A 187 26.54 18.99 8.92
C ALA A 187 27.05 19.83 7.71
N ALA A 188 27.09 19.26 6.50
CA ALA A 188 27.35 19.93 5.22
C ALA A 188 26.26 19.60 4.17
N ALA A 189 25.18 18.93 4.59
CA ALA A 189 24.20 18.37 3.68
C ALA A 189 23.57 19.45 2.79
N GLN A 190 23.50 19.18 1.49
CA GLN A 190 22.96 20.12 0.53
C GLN A 190 21.43 20.18 0.65
N ALA A 191 20.87 21.39 0.75
CA ALA A 191 19.43 21.55 0.76
C ALA A 191 18.82 21.12 -0.58
N LEU A 192 17.83 20.23 -0.53
CA LEU A 192 17.04 19.78 -1.68
C LEU A 192 15.58 20.21 -1.46
N ALA A 193 15.10 21.15 -2.27
CA ALA A 193 13.76 21.72 -2.10
C ALA A 193 12.71 21.00 -2.95
N PRO A 194 11.45 20.87 -2.48
CA PRO A 194 10.39 20.26 -3.26
C PRO A 194 10.13 20.95 -4.60
N GLY A 195 9.80 20.16 -5.63
CA GLY A 195 9.64 20.61 -7.01
C GLY A 195 10.95 20.87 -7.75
N GLN A 196 12.12 20.60 -7.15
CA GLN A 196 13.40 20.64 -7.83
C GLN A 196 13.79 19.25 -8.35
N THR A 197 14.42 19.24 -9.52
CA THR A 197 15.24 18.13 -10.01
C THR A 197 16.70 18.53 -9.84
N MET A 198 17.54 17.62 -9.33
CA MET A 198 18.97 17.84 -9.12
C MET A 198 19.81 16.77 -9.81
N THR A 199 20.93 17.18 -10.40
CA THR A 199 21.92 16.28 -11.02
C THR A 199 23.15 16.18 -10.12
N ALA A 200 23.56 14.96 -9.77
CA ALA A 200 24.59 14.67 -8.78
C ALA A 200 25.61 13.64 -9.30
N PHE A 201 26.79 13.58 -8.69
CA PHE A 201 27.97 12.88 -9.20
C PHE A 201 28.53 11.92 -8.18
N ALA A 202 28.56 10.62 -8.50
CA ALA A 202 29.42 9.69 -7.78
C ALA A 202 30.86 9.91 -8.25
N ASN A 203 31.67 10.61 -7.45
CA ASN A 203 33.06 10.92 -7.74
C ASN A 203 33.99 9.73 -7.50
N ARG A 204 33.66 8.84 -6.55
CA ARG A 204 34.51 7.72 -6.11
C ARG A 204 33.74 6.47 -5.65
N SER A 205 34.44 5.35 -5.46
CA SER A 205 33.90 4.20 -4.74
C SER A 205 33.73 4.55 -3.26
N GLY A 206 32.56 4.28 -2.68
CA GLY A 206 32.24 4.72 -1.32
C GLY A 206 32.11 6.24 -1.18
N ASP A 207 31.82 6.95 -2.27
CA ASP A 207 31.40 8.35 -2.19
C ASP A 207 30.12 8.44 -1.36
N VAL A 208 29.96 9.53 -0.61
CA VAL A 208 28.79 9.74 0.23
C VAL A 208 28.27 11.12 -0.03
N ASP A 209 27.01 11.21 -0.43
CA ASP A 209 26.35 12.47 -0.74
C ASP A 209 25.18 12.64 0.23
N VAL A 210 25.17 13.73 1.00
CA VAL A 210 24.10 13.96 1.99
C VAL A 210 23.25 15.16 1.57
N TYR A 211 21.95 14.92 1.45
CA TYR A 211 20.94 15.93 1.15
C TYR A 211 20.04 16.15 2.36
N ARG A 212 19.62 17.39 2.56
CA ARG A 212 18.69 17.79 3.61
C ARG A 212 17.39 18.30 2.99
N ILE A 213 16.28 17.68 3.37
CA ILE A 213 14.94 18.06 2.91
C ILE A 213 14.22 18.75 4.07
N ASP A 214 14.01 20.06 3.94
CA ASP A 214 13.23 20.84 4.91
C ASP A 214 11.75 20.40 4.86
N ALA A 215 11.34 19.60 5.83
CA ALA A 215 9.97 19.10 5.93
C ALA A 215 8.98 20.15 6.48
N SER A 216 9.47 21.31 6.93
CA SER A 216 8.65 22.36 7.50
C SER A 216 7.77 23.04 6.44
N GLN A 217 6.44 22.86 6.55
CA GLN A 217 5.40 23.54 5.75
C GLN A 217 5.28 23.12 4.27
N VAL A 218 5.46 21.83 3.97
CA VAL A 218 5.19 21.27 2.63
C VAL A 218 3.95 20.38 2.66
N ALA A 219 3.36 20.12 1.48
CA ALA A 219 2.49 18.95 1.35
C ALA A 219 3.36 17.67 1.39
N PRO A 220 2.79 16.48 1.68
CA PRO A 220 3.51 15.21 1.53
C PRO A 220 4.17 15.09 0.16
N PHE A 221 5.24 14.31 0.06
CA PHE A 221 6.07 14.30 -1.13
C PHE A 221 6.66 12.92 -1.43
N ASP A 222 6.90 12.67 -2.72
CA ASP A 222 7.71 11.54 -3.17
C ASP A 222 9.15 12.03 -3.40
N VAL A 223 10.14 11.22 -3.00
CA VAL A 223 11.56 11.43 -3.31
C VAL A 223 12.00 10.36 -4.29
N PHE A 224 12.48 10.77 -5.46
CA PHE A 224 12.99 9.89 -6.50
C PHE A 224 14.50 9.99 -6.61
N VAL A 225 15.17 8.83 -6.71
CA VAL A 225 16.59 8.71 -7.01
C VAL A 225 16.75 7.82 -8.25
N THR A 226 17.39 8.34 -9.29
CA THR A 226 17.58 7.67 -10.58
C THR A 226 19.07 7.40 -10.83
N PRO A 227 19.61 6.24 -10.40
CA PRO A 227 20.95 5.81 -10.77
C PRO A 227 21.04 5.44 -12.27
N PRO A 228 22.21 5.63 -12.91
CA PRO A 228 22.52 5.08 -14.23
C PRO A 228 22.67 3.55 -14.17
N THR A 229 22.80 2.89 -15.32
CA THR A 229 22.71 1.42 -15.41
C THR A 229 23.82 0.64 -14.71
N ASN A 230 24.96 1.26 -14.45
CA ASN A 230 26.16 0.60 -13.94
C ASN A 230 26.49 1.02 -12.49
N LEU A 231 26.09 2.23 -12.09
CA LEU A 231 26.21 2.71 -10.71
C LEU A 231 25.18 2.03 -9.80
N SER A 232 25.67 1.43 -8.72
CA SER A 232 24.82 0.93 -7.63
C SER A 232 24.87 1.93 -6.47
N LEU A 233 23.72 2.35 -5.97
CA LEU A 233 23.59 3.30 -4.87
C LEU A 233 22.95 2.61 -3.66
N LEU A 234 23.56 2.75 -2.48
CA LEU A 234 22.86 2.61 -1.21
C LEU A 234 22.17 3.94 -0.93
N ILE A 235 20.88 3.91 -0.62
CA ILE A 235 20.07 5.10 -0.38
C ILE A 235 19.38 4.96 0.96
N GLN A 236 19.72 5.83 1.90
CA GLN A 236 19.22 5.85 3.27
C GLN A 236 18.43 7.13 3.51
N LEU A 237 17.17 6.98 3.91
CA LEU A 237 16.33 8.06 4.39
C LEU A 237 16.29 8.00 5.92
N ALA A 238 16.71 9.10 6.57
CA ALA A 238 16.77 9.22 8.02
C ALA A 238 16.17 10.54 8.52
N ASN A 239 15.80 10.58 9.78
CA ASN A 239 15.26 11.77 10.44
C ASN A 239 16.34 12.69 11.03
N GLU A 240 15.94 13.79 11.66
CA GLU A 240 16.85 14.75 12.30
C GLU A 240 17.75 14.16 13.41
N ASP A 241 17.29 13.09 14.08
CA ASP A 241 18.03 12.33 15.09
C ASP A 241 18.96 11.25 14.49
N LYS A 242 18.98 11.12 13.15
CA LYS A 242 19.74 10.14 12.35
C LYS A 242 19.29 8.68 12.50
N GLU A 243 18.07 8.47 12.96
CA GLU A 243 17.42 7.17 12.85
C GLU A 243 17.08 6.91 11.38
N ILE A 244 17.57 5.81 10.84
CA ILE A 244 17.30 5.39 9.46
C ILE A 244 15.92 4.75 9.44
N TRP A 245 14.98 5.40 8.75
CA TRP A 245 13.62 4.90 8.56
C TRP A 245 13.52 3.95 7.38
N SER A 246 14.25 4.22 6.30
CA SER A 246 14.21 3.35 5.12
C SER A 246 15.56 3.31 4.41
N GLU A 247 16.03 2.10 4.14
CA GLU A 247 17.26 1.81 3.40
C GLU A 247 16.94 0.96 2.16
N ARG A 248 17.53 1.29 1.02
CA ARG A 248 17.38 0.52 -0.21
C ARG A 248 18.59 0.65 -1.13
N THR A 249 18.92 -0.43 -1.83
CA THR A 249 19.94 -0.43 -2.89
C THR A 249 19.27 -0.34 -4.25
N ALA A 250 19.76 0.51 -5.14
CA ALA A 250 19.24 0.70 -6.49
C ALA A 250 20.35 0.76 -7.55
N THR A 251 20.12 0.15 -8.71
CA THR A 251 21.06 0.07 -9.84
C THR A 251 20.26 0.16 -11.14
N GLY A 252 20.50 1.18 -11.96
CA GLY A 252 19.81 1.37 -13.25
C GLY A 252 18.28 1.52 -13.21
N THR A 253 17.69 1.65 -12.03
CA THR A 253 16.24 1.66 -11.80
C THR A 253 15.88 2.77 -10.82
N VAL A 254 14.76 3.45 -11.06
CA VAL A 254 14.28 4.53 -10.18
C VAL A 254 13.93 3.95 -8.82
N SER A 255 14.62 4.43 -7.80
CA SER A 255 14.26 4.25 -6.39
C SER A 255 13.30 5.37 -5.99
N ALA A 256 12.25 5.05 -5.25
CA ALA A 256 11.28 6.02 -4.76
C ALA A 256 10.95 5.77 -3.28
N PHE A 257 10.99 6.84 -2.49
CA PHE A 257 10.30 6.92 -1.20
C PHE A 257 9.00 7.68 -1.48
N ARG A 258 7.85 7.13 -1.09
CA ARG A 258 6.54 7.68 -1.46
C ARG A 258 5.79 8.19 -0.25
N GLY A 259 4.89 9.15 -0.45
CA GLY A 259 3.99 9.61 0.61
C GLY A 259 4.67 10.25 1.82
N LEU A 260 5.96 10.66 1.72
CA LEU A 260 6.70 11.15 2.88
C LEU A 260 6.00 12.36 3.50
N ARG A 261 5.70 12.26 4.79
CA ARG A 261 4.89 13.23 5.52
C ARG A 261 5.73 14.42 6.00
N PRO A 262 5.14 15.62 6.13
CA PRO A 262 5.83 16.74 6.78
C PRO A 262 6.08 16.42 8.27
N MET A 263 7.34 16.36 8.69
CA MET A 263 7.69 16.16 10.09
C MET A 263 7.27 17.37 10.96
N MET A 264 6.78 17.10 12.17
CA MET A 264 6.27 18.14 13.08
C MET A 264 7.36 18.72 13.98
N GLY A 265 7.97 19.83 13.56
CA GLY A 265 8.86 20.62 14.41
C GLY A 265 9.41 21.87 13.74
N PRO A 266 9.86 22.88 14.50
CA PRO A 266 10.45 24.10 13.92
C PRO A 266 11.80 23.88 13.24
N ASN A 267 12.46 22.73 13.52
CA ASN A 267 13.73 22.34 12.96
C ASN A 267 13.63 20.98 12.22
N ALA A 268 12.44 20.51 11.86
CA ALA A 268 12.27 19.14 11.44
C ALA A 268 12.70 18.91 9.98
N PHE A 269 13.52 17.88 9.73
CA PHE A 269 14.06 17.57 8.41
C PHE A 269 14.35 16.09 8.20
N TYR A 270 14.27 15.67 6.95
CA TYR A 270 14.86 14.41 6.51
C TYR A 270 16.31 14.64 6.05
N THR A 271 17.17 13.65 6.28
CA THR A 271 18.40 13.47 5.52
C THR A 271 18.24 12.31 4.54
N LEU A 272 18.52 12.58 3.27
CA LEU A 272 18.71 11.56 2.25
C LEU A 272 20.22 11.39 2.08
N GLN A 273 20.77 10.30 2.60
CA GLN A 273 22.16 9.92 2.37
C GLN A 273 22.22 8.93 1.21
N ILE A 274 23.09 9.20 0.25
CA ILE A 274 23.37 8.36 -0.90
C ILE A 274 24.82 7.91 -0.79
N THR A 275 25.10 6.65 -1.08
CA THR A 275 26.46 6.10 -1.03
C THR A 275 26.72 5.25 -2.27
N ALA A 276 27.77 5.60 -3.01
CA ALA A 276 28.15 4.91 -4.23
C ALA A 276 28.82 3.55 -3.91
N LEU A 277 28.25 2.46 -4.41
CA LEU A 277 28.69 1.09 -4.16
C LEU A 277 29.45 0.52 -5.36
N GLY A 278 30.52 -0.23 -5.07
CA GLY A 278 31.32 -0.92 -6.08
C GLY A 278 32.34 -0.03 -6.78
N GLU A 279 32.88 -0.47 -7.91
CA GLU A 279 33.73 0.35 -8.76
C GLU A 279 32.88 1.38 -9.49
N VAL A 280 33.26 2.66 -9.39
CA VAL A 280 32.57 3.79 -10.00
C VAL A 280 33.45 4.36 -11.10
N GLU A 281 32.92 4.50 -12.33
CA GLU A 281 33.62 5.30 -13.34
C GLU A 281 33.53 6.77 -12.91
N ARG A 282 34.68 7.43 -12.74
CA ARG A 282 34.73 8.84 -12.31
C ARG A 282 33.81 9.67 -13.21
N SER A 283 32.87 10.42 -12.60
CA SER A 283 31.76 11.16 -13.22
C SER A 283 30.54 10.37 -13.68
N GLU A 284 30.23 9.22 -13.07
CA GLU A 284 28.87 8.67 -13.15
C GLU A 284 27.87 9.61 -12.46
N VAL A 285 26.73 9.82 -13.12
CA VAL A 285 25.74 10.83 -12.74
C VAL A 285 24.41 10.16 -12.40
N TYR A 286 23.87 10.49 -11.23
CA TYR A 286 22.51 10.14 -10.85
C TYR A 286 21.63 11.40 -10.72
N ASN A 287 20.32 11.23 -10.76
CA ASN A 287 19.36 12.33 -10.66
C ASN A 287 18.46 12.18 -9.45
N LEU A 288 18.11 13.30 -8.83
CA LEU A 288 17.20 13.42 -7.70
C LEU A 288 15.99 14.26 -8.11
N SER A 289 14.80 13.91 -7.65
CA SER A 289 13.67 14.86 -7.66
C SER A 289 12.77 14.68 -6.46
N ILE A 290 12.08 15.75 -6.08
CA ILE A 290 11.03 15.74 -5.06
C ILE A 290 9.74 16.23 -5.68
N ASP A 291 8.72 15.37 -5.72
CA ASP A 291 7.40 15.71 -6.25
C ASP A 291 6.41 15.94 -5.10
N LEU A 292 5.78 17.13 -5.07
CA LEU A 292 4.76 17.46 -4.07
C LEU A 292 3.41 16.78 -4.39
N LEU A 293 2.90 16.00 -3.44
CA LEU A 293 1.58 15.37 -3.49
C LEU A 293 0.51 16.38 -3.09
N GLY A 294 -0.25 16.89 -4.07
CA GLY A 294 -1.27 17.92 -3.84
C GLY A 294 -2.53 17.46 -3.09
N ILE A 295 -2.67 16.17 -2.76
CA ILE A 295 -3.81 15.57 -2.05
C ILE A 295 -3.27 14.59 -1.01
N THR A 296 -3.67 14.76 0.24
CA THR A 296 -3.22 13.92 1.38
C THR A 296 -4.30 12.95 1.87
N LYS A 297 -5.56 13.15 1.45
CA LYS A 297 -6.70 12.33 1.88
C LYS A 297 -6.78 11.08 1.02
N GLY A 298 -6.90 9.90 1.64
CA GLY A 298 -6.98 8.62 0.92
C GLY A 298 -5.67 8.16 0.25
N ILE A 299 -4.53 8.67 0.69
CA ILE A 299 -3.20 8.09 0.40
C ILE A 299 -2.49 7.76 1.71
N GLU A 300 -1.63 6.77 1.66
CA GLU A 300 -0.65 6.49 2.71
C GLU A 300 0.35 7.62 2.88
N LEU A 301 0.80 7.81 4.13
CA LEU A 301 1.78 8.81 4.53
C LEU A 301 2.86 8.21 5.44
N GLU A 302 4.11 8.40 5.03
CA GLU A 302 5.30 7.69 5.51
C GLU A 302 6.24 8.60 6.34
N PRO A 303 6.95 8.10 7.37
CA PRO A 303 6.88 6.74 7.92
C PRO A 303 5.58 6.50 8.71
N ASN A 304 5.14 5.24 8.75
CA ASN A 304 4.05 4.80 9.63
C ASN A 304 4.28 3.42 10.29
N ASP A 305 5.48 2.83 10.21
CA ASP A 305 5.83 1.48 10.72
C ASP A 305 5.59 1.27 12.22
N GLU A 306 5.68 2.35 13.01
CA GLU A 306 5.63 2.34 14.47
C GLU A 306 4.34 2.97 15.00
N LEU A 307 3.83 2.48 16.13
CA LEU A 307 2.51 2.91 16.63
C LEU A 307 2.48 4.41 17.02
N ALA A 308 3.64 4.97 17.39
CA ALA A 308 3.80 6.40 17.64
C ALA A 308 3.62 7.25 16.36
N ASP A 309 3.87 6.66 15.20
CA ASP A 309 3.88 7.28 13.88
C ASP A 309 2.67 6.89 13.02
N ALA A 310 1.83 5.97 13.50
CA ALA A 310 0.64 5.49 12.80
C ALA A 310 -0.25 6.60 12.22
N GLN A 311 -0.62 6.47 10.94
CA GLN A 311 -1.38 7.50 10.23
C GLN A 311 -2.82 7.61 10.77
N PRO A 312 -3.27 8.82 11.19
CA PRO A 312 -4.62 8.99 11.73
C PRO A 312 -5.67 9.03 10.62
N LEU A 313 -6.73 8.23 10.77
CA LEU A 313 -7.87 8.14 9.85
C LEU A 313 -9.20 8.36 10.59
N VAL A 314 -10.26 8.68 9.84
CA VAL A 314 -11.64 8.73 10.36
C VAL A 314 -12.47 7.66 9.63
N ALA A 315 -13.21 6.85 10.39
CA ALA A 315 -14.01 5.77 9.82
C ALA A 315 -15.09 6.30 8.86
N GLY A 316 -15.32 5.59 7.74
CA GLY A 316 -16.27 5.99 6.70
C GLY A 316 -15.90 7.22 5.86
N GLU A 317 -14.84 7.95 6.19
CA GLU A 317 -14.43 9.16 5.45
C GLU A 317 -13.39 8.93 4.35
N GLU A 318 -12.64 7.82 4.43
CA GLU A 318 -11.44 7.57 3.61
C GLU A 318 -11.31 6.12 3.15
N THR A 319 -10.94 5.96 1.88
CA THR A 319 -10.26 4.76 1.38
C THR A 319 -8.82 5.15 1.15
N VAL A 320 -7.92 4.63 1.98
CA VAL A 320 -6.48 4.84 1.86
C VAL A 320 -5.93 3.91 0.79
N LYS A 321 -5.14 4.46 -0.14
CA LYS A 321 -4.29 3.70 -1.06
C LYS A 321 -2.87 3.68 -0.50
N ALA A 322 -2.39 2.47 -0.25
CA ALA A 322 -1.14 2.19 0.46
C ALA A 322 -0.28 1.21 -0.35
N LEU A 323 0.98 1.05 0.06
CA LEU A 323 2.02 0.29 -0.64
C LEU A 323 3.05 -0.24 0.37
N LEU A 324 2.95 -1.53 0.68
CA LEU A 324 4.06 -2.26 1.32
C LEU A 324 5.23 -2.27 0.32
N VAL A 325 6.30 -1.53 0.63
CA VAL A 325 7.50 -1.39 -0.19
C VAL A 325 8.48 -2.54 -0.03
N ASN A 326 8.35 -3.37 1.02
CA ASN A 326 9.18 -4.57 1.23
C ASN A 326 8.50 -5.64 2.14
N PRO A 327 9.00 -6.90 2.21
CA PRO A 327 8.37 -7.97 3.02
C PRO A 327 8.45 -7.83 4.54
N SER A 328 9.18 -6.84 5.08
CA SER A 328 9.23 -6.52 6.52
C SER A 328 8.47 -5.24 6.88
N ASP A 329 7.78 -4.65 5.90
CA ASP A 329 7.02 -3.41 6.03
C ASP A 329 5.72 -3.61 6.83
N VAL A 330 5.34 -2.64 7.65
CA VAL A 330 4.24 -2.76 8.62
C VAL A 330 3.46 -1.46 8.79
N ASP A 331 2.65 -1.13 7.80
CA ASP A 331 1.90 0.13 7.80
C ASP A 331 0.90 0.20 8.96
N ARG A 332 1.00 1.23 9.81
CA ARG A 332 0.08 1.43 10.94
C ARG A 332 -0.84 2.62 10.76
N PHE A 333 -2.07 2.45 11.23
CA PHE A 333 -3.13 3.45 11.18
C PHE A 333 -3.85 3.55 12.53
N VAL A 334 -4.29 4.76 12.89
CA VAL A 334 -5.20 4.97 14.03
C VAL A 334 -6.54 5.45 13.48
N ILE A 335 -7.50 4.54 13.36
CA ILE A 335 -8.84 4.83 12.85
C ILE A 335 -9.73 5.27 14.02
N LYS A 336 -10.30 6.46 13.92
CA LYS A 336 -11.24 7.01 14.92
C LYS A 336 -12.66 6.98 14.39
N VAL A 337 -13.55 6.35 15.15
CA VAL A 337 -15.00 6.52 15.02
C VAL A 337 -15.43 7.65 15.97
N PRO A 338 -15.95 8.78 15.45
CA PRO A 338 -16.35 9.90 16.30
C PRO A 338 -17.58 9.55 17.17
N PRO A 339 -17.83 10.28 18.27
CA PRO A 339 -19.05 10.09 19.06
C PRO A 339 -20.30 10.42 18.23
N VAL A 340 -21.22 9.46 18.10
CA VAL A 340 -22.49 9.64 17.37
C VAL A 340 -23.62 10.00 18.34
N PRO A 341 -24.24 11.19 18.25
CA PRO A 341 -25.25 11.63 19.21
C PRO A 341 -26.49 10.71 19.26
N ASN A 342 -26.76 10.17 20.44
CA ASN A 342 -27.88 9.25 20.74
C ASN A 342 -27.78 7.86 20.10
N ALA A 343 -26.65 7.48 19.48
CA ALA A 343 -26.40 6.10 19.12
C ALA A 343 -26.10 5.28 20.39
N ALA A 344 -26.76 4.12 20.54
CA ALA A 344 -26.47 3.18 21.62
C ALA A 344 -25.42 2.14 21.19
N LEU A 345 -25.56 1.66 19.95
CA LEU A 345 -24.64 0.76 19.27
C LEU A 345 -24.55 1.16 17.79
N GLU A 346 -23.37 0.98 17.22
CA GLU A 346 -23.11 0.98 15.78
C GLU A 346 -22.40 -0.31 15.39
N VAL A 347 -22.40 -0.60 14.09
CA VAL A 347 -21.66 -1.69 13.45
C VAL A 347 -20.44 -1.10 12.75
N LEU A 348 -19.31 -1.80 12.80
CA LEU A 348 -18.10 -1.52 12.03
C LEU A 348 -17.79 -2.68 11.09
N HIS A 349 -17.51 -2.37 9.83
CA HIS A 349 -16.71 -3.20 8.93
C HIS A 349 -15.36 -2.54 8.69
N LEU A 350 -14.29 -3.34 8.65
CA LEU A 350 -12.92 -2.93 8.33
C LEU A 350 -12.35 -3.86 7.27
N TYR A 351 -11.78 -3.29 6.20
CA TYR A 351 -11.35 -4.01 5.01
C TYR A 351 -9.94 -3.60 4.58
N ALA A 352 -9.07 -4.59 4.36
CA ALA A 352 -7.75 -4.42 3.75
C ALA A 352 -7.67 -5.27 2.47
N ALA A 353 -7.82 -4.63 1.31
CA ALA A 353 -7.93 -5.30 0.01
C ALA A 353 -6.61 -5.19 -0.80
N PRO A 354 -5.89 -6.29 -1.04
CA PRO A 354 -4.59 -6.28 -1.73
C PRO A 354 -4.67 -6.30 -3.26
N ALA A 355 -3.54 -6.01 -3.89
CA ALA A 355 -3.29 -6.39 -5.27
C ALA A 355 -3.32 -7.93 -5.46
N PRO A 356 -3.63 -8.46 -6.67
CA PRO A 356 -3.86 -9.89 -6.90
C PRO A 356 -2.74 -10.88 -6.55
N THR A 357 -1.52 -10.39 -6.27
CA THR A 357 -0.35 -11.21 -5.90
C THR A 357 0.10 -10.99 -4.46
N LEU A 358 -0.49 -10.03 -3.74
CA LEU A 358 -0.11 -9.69 -2.38
C LEU A 358 -1.05 -10.39 -1.40
N ASP A 359 -0.48 -11.03 -0.40
CA ASP A 359 -1.17 -11.71 0.69
C ASP A 359 -0.98 -10.88 1.97
N LEU A 360 -2.07 -10.50 2.63
CA LEU A 360 -2.05 -9.55 3.74
C LEU A 360 -2.33 -10.22 5.07
N LYS A 361 -1.81 -9.61 6.13
CA LYS A 361 -2.27 -9.78 7.48
C LYS A 361 -2.81 -8.45 7.98
N LEU A 362 -4.06 -8.46 8.45
CA LEU A 362 -4.71 -7.34 9.14
C LEU A 362 -4.68 -7.62 10.64
N SER A 363 -4.20 -6.67 11.44
CA SER A 363 -4.30 -6.71 12.91
C SER A 363 -5.00 -5.43 13.39
N ALA A 364 -5.95 -5.53 14.32
CA ALA A 364 -6.70 -4.41 14.86
C ALA A 364 -6.91 -4.55 16.37
N ASN A 365 -6.43 -3.56 17.13
CA ASN A 365 -6.70 -3.40 18.56
C ASN A 365 -7.83 -2.38 18.77
N PHE A 366 -8.96 -2.86 19.29
CA PHE A 366 -10.17 -2.09 19.62
C PHE A 366 -10.03 -1.55 21.05
N VAL A 367 -9.51 -0.32 21.18
CA VAL A 367 -9.01 0.24 22.44
C VAL A 367 -10.09 0.27 23.53
N GLU A 368 -11.29 0.77 23.22
CA GLU A 368 -12.40 0.89 24.16
C GLU A 368 -13.10 -0.46 24.46
N LEU A 369 -12.89 -1.49 23.62
CA LEU A 369 -13.38 -2.85 23.86
C LEU A 369 -12.37 -3.71 24.63
N GLY A 370 -11.08 -3.32 24.65
CA GLY A 370 -10.00 -4.14 25.21
C GLY A 370 -9.80 -5.45 24.45
N LEU A 371 -10.00 -5.42 23.13
CA LEU A 371 -10.04 -6.58 22.25
C LEU A 371 -9.03 -6.41 21.11
N GLU A 372 -8.18 -7.42 20.89
CA GLU A 372 -7.32 -7.51 19.71
C GLU A 372 -7.84 -8.60 18.78
N GLU A 373 -7.90 -8.28 17.49
CA GLU A 373 -8.25 -9.22 16.43
C GLU A 373 -7.18 -9.23 15.34
N GLN A 374 -6.89 -10.42 14.81
CA GLN A 374 -6.02 -10.60 13.66
C GLN A 374 -6.79 -11.39 12.58
N ARG A 375 -6.49 -11.10 11.32
CA ARG A 375 -7.03 -11.73 10.12
C ARG A 375 -5.89 -11.99 9.14
N ASN A 376 -5.90 -13.21 8.63
CA ASN A 376 -4.92 -13.84 7.74
C ASN A 376 -5.59 -15.10 7.15
N ASP A 377 -6.89 -15.02 6.88
CA ASP A 377 -7.71 -16.13 6.39
C ASP A 377 -8.02 -16.04 4.89
N GLY A 378 -7.60 -14.95 4.26
CA GLY A 378 -7.40 -14.85 2.83
C GLY A 378 -6.16 -15.62 2.34
N VAL A 379 -5.95 -15.50 1.04
CA VAL A 379 -4.70 -15.80 0.34
C VAL A 379 -4.43 -14.65 -0.63
N ALA A 380 -3.26 -14.64 -1.28
CA ALA A 380 -2.87 -13.61 -2.26
C ALA A 380 -4.04 -13.10 -3.14
N GLY A 381 -4.30 -11.79 -3.08
CA GLY A 381 -5.39 -11.13 -3.80
C GLY A 381 -6.78 -11.18 -3.17
N GLN A 382 -6.95 -11.76 -1.98
CA GLN A 382 -8.20 -11.74 -1.21
C GLN A 382 -8.17 -10.68 -0.10
N THR A 383 -9.33 -10.10 0.20
CA THR A 383 -9.47 -9.03 1.20
C THR A 383 -9.47 -9.59 2.62
N GLU A 384 -8.58 -9.10 3.47
CA GLU A 384 -8.62 -9.34 4.90
C GLU A 384 -9.68 -8.43 5.55
N SER A 385 -10.60 -9.01 6.33
CA SER A 385 -11.82 -8.31 6.77
C SER A 385 -12.18 -8.57 8.24
N ILE A 386 -12.59 -7.52 8.96
CA ILE A 386 -13.28 -7.63 10.26
C ILE A 386 -14.69 -7.10 10.07
N CYS A 387 -15.68 -7.94 10.35
CA CYS A 387 -17.04 -7.78 9.87
C CYS A 387 -18.03 -7.73 11.03
N ASN A 388 -19.13 -7.04 10.79
CA ASN A 388 -20.31 -6.90 11.63
C ASN A 388 -20.04 -6.60 13.13
N ARG A 389 -18.92 -5.94 13.44
CA ARG A 389 -18.44 -5.71 14.81
C ARG A 389 -19.30 -4.64 15.48
N THR A 390 -20.09 -5.01 16.49
CA THR A 390 -20.86 -4.03 17.26
C THR A 390 -20.01 -3.33 18.31
N PHE A 391 -20.27 -2.05 18.52
CA PHE A 391 -19.59 -1.21 19.52
C PHE A 391 -20.48 -0.03 19.94
N THR A 392 -20.22 0.57 21.10
CA THR A 392 -20.81 1.86 21.48
C THR A 392 -19.82 2.98 21.13
N PRO A 393 -20.18 3.97 20.29
CA PRO A 393 -19.26 5.06 19.93
C PRO A 393 -18.97 6.01 21.11
N PRO A 394 -17.79 6.65 21.16
CA PRO A 394 -16.68 6.57 20.19
C PRO A 394 -15.89 5.27 20.29
N LEU A 395 -15.13 4.98 19.24
CA LEU A 395 -14.21 3.84 19.16
C LEU A 395 -12.91 4.27 18.49
N THR A 396 -11.79 3.73 18.97
CA THR A 396 -10.45 3.90 18.43
C THR A 396 -9.91 2.52 18.06
N LEU A 397 -9.45 2.37 16.81
CA LEU A 397 -8.74 1.19 16.35
C LEU A 397 -7.28 1.55 16.09
N GLU A 398 -6.37 0.80 16.69
CA GLU A 398 -4.96 0.76 16.29
C GLU A 398 -4.81 -0.40 15.30
N VAL A 399 -4.58 -0.09 14.03
CA VAL A 399 -4.54 -1.05 12.93
C VAL A 399 -3.10 -1.20 12.45
N ALA A 400 -2.69 -2.41 12.12
CA ALA A 400 -1.45 -2.72 11.43
C ALA A 400 -1.73 -3.63 10.23
N ILE A 401 -1.20 -3.25 9.07
CA ILE A 401 -1.20 -4.03 7.84
C ILE A 401 0.23 -4.48 7.57
N GLN A 402 0.41 -5.73 7.16
CA GLN A 402 1.73 -6.26 6.77
C GLN A 402 1.55 -7.42 5.79
N ALA A 403 2.62 -7.85 5.13
CA ALA A 403 2.60 -9.06 4.32
C ALA A 403 2.40 -10.31 5.21
N ALA A 404 1.52 -11.22 4.78
CA ALA A 404 1.34 -12.53 5.41
C ALA A 404 2.51 -13.47 5.13
N LEU A 405 3.12 -13.36 3.94
CA LEU A 405 4.24 -14.19 3.47
C LEU A 405 5.49 -13.33 3.26
N SER A 406 6.55 -13.61 4.03
CA SER A 406 7.83 -12.87 4.01
C SER A 406 8.73 -13.15 2.80
N THR A 407 8.17 -13.63 1.69
CA THR A 407 8.90 -13.91 0.45
C THR A 407 8.76 -12.76 -0.56
N LYS A 408 9.25 -12.91 -1.79
CA LYS A 408 9.30 -11.83 -2.81
C LYS A 408 7.94 -11.23 -3.21
N GLU A 409 6.83 -11.87 -2.81
CA GLU A 409 5.46 -11.39 -3.05
C GLU A 409 4.93 -10.49 -1.91
N GLY A 410 5.65 -10.38 -0.79
CA GLY A 410 5.31 -9.53 0.36
C GLY A 410 5.52 -8.03 0.14
N GLN A 411 5.38 -7.53 -1.08
CA GLN A 411 5.41 -6.11 -1.41
C GLN A 411 4.36 -5.83 -2.48
N GLY A 412 3.65 -4.71 -2.37
CA GLY A 412 2.63 -4.34 -3.34
C GLY A 412 1.57 -3.39 -2.79
N PRO A 413 0.75 -2.80 -3.67
CA PRO A 413 -0.28 -1.88 -3.26
C PRO A 413 -1.50 -2.60 -2.69
N TYR A 414 -2.19 -1.94 -1.78
CA TYR A 414 -3.48 -2.36 -1.24
C TYR A 414 -4.36 -1.14 -0.94
N THR A 415 -5.59 -1.37 -0.49
CA THR A 415 -6.46 -0.33 0.05
C THR A 415 -7.03 -0.68 1.40
N LEU A 416 -6.96 0.26 2.35
CA LEU A 416 -7.59 0.18 3.66
C LEU A 416 -8.80 1.10 3.71
N TYR A 417 -9.95 0.59 4.15
CA TYR A 417 -11.15 1.39 4.40
C TYR A 417 -12.02 0.77 5.49
N SER A 418 -12.92 1.58 6.04
CA SER A 418 -13.89 1.14 7.04
C SER A 418 -15.26 1.76 6.78
N GLU A 419 -16.30 1.03 7.16
CA GLU A 419 -17.70 1.45 7.04
C GLU A 419 -18.38 1.33 8.41
N THR A 420 -19.22 2.31 8.75
CA THR A 420 -19.97 2.33 10.03
C THR A 420 -21.43 2.70 9.82
N TRP A 421 -22.33 2.04 10.52
CA TRP A 421 -23.77 2.36 10.50
C TRP A 421 -24.46 2.08 11.85
N PRO A 422 -25.64 2.71 12.11
CA PRO A 422 -26.43 2.42 13.30
C PRO A 422 -26.92 0.97 13.31
N PHE A 423 -26.62 0.24 14.39
CA PHE A 423 -27.00 -1.16 14.54
C PHE A 423 -28.52 -1.33 14.70
N ASP A 424 -29.14 -2.19 13.89
CA ASP A 424 -30.54 -2.59 14.04
C ASP A 424 -30.68 -4.09 14.35
N PRO A 425 -30.84 -4.48 15.63
CA PRO A 425 -30.97 -5.88 16.04
C PRO A 425 -32.26 -6.58 15.56
N THR A 426 -33.09 -5.90 14.76
CA THR A 426 -34.25 -6.50 14.07
C THR A 426 -33.97 -6.80 12.59
N LYS A 427 -32.81 -6.40 12.06
CA LYS A 427 -32.40 -6.58 10.65
C LYS A 427 -31.07 -7.29 10.47
N GLU A 428 -30.15 -7.17 11.43
CA GLU A 428 -28.84 -7.81 11.41
C GLU A 428 -28.49 -8.40 12.78
N GLU A 429 -27.70 -9.48 12.79
CA GLU A 429 -26.95 -9.93 13.97
C GLU A 429 -25.86 -8.90 14.33
N GLY A 430 -25.17 -9.06 15.45
CA GLY A 430 -24.06 -8.17 15.78
C GLY A 430 -22.95 -8.83 16.57
N GLU A 431 -21.72 -8.74 16.08
CA GLU A 431 -20.58 -9.43 16.68
C GLU A 431 -20.06 -8.74 17.95
N PRO A 432 -19.65 -9.48 19.00
CA PRO A 432 -19.48 -10.93 19.01
C PRO A 432 -20.77 -11.66 19.39
N ASN A 433 -21.24 -12.61 18.57
CA ASN A 433 -22.49 -13.33 18.84
C ASN A 433 -22.34 -14.83 19.14
N GLY A 434 -21.17 -15.43 18.87
CA GLY A 434 -20.91 -16.88 18.89
C GLY A 434 -20.97 -17.69 20.21
N SER A 435 -21.86 -17.33 21.14
CA SER A 435 -22.17 -18.09 22.36
C SER A 435 -23.61 -17.88 22.80
N THR A 436 -24.17 -18.81 23.58
CA THR A 436 -25.53 -18.66 24.14
C THR A 436 -25.72 -17.45 25.06
N LEU A 437 -24.63 -16.88 25.59
CA LEU A 437 -24.64 -15.65 26.40
C LEU A 437 -24.71 -14.37 25.55
N THR A 438 -24.15 -14.42 24.34
CA THR A 438 -24.05 -13.30 23.40
C THR A 438 -25.07 -13.39 22.26
N ALA A 439 -25.84 -14.48 22.19
CA ALA A 439 -26.65 -14.86 21.05
C ALA A 439 -27.62 -13.78 20.56
N SER A 440 -27.62 -13.51 19.26
CA SER A 440 -28.51 -12.58 18.56
C SER A 440 -30.00 -12.98 18.69
N VAL A 441 -30.93 -12.02 18.74
CA VAL A 441 -32.36 -12.32 18.98
C VAL A 441 -33.09 -12.59 17.67
N LEU A 442 -33.47 -13.85 17.43
CA LEU A 442 -34.27 -14.23 16.27
C LEU A 442 -35.77 -14.08 16.57
N THR A 443 -36.40 -13.10 15.92
CA THR A 443 -37.83 -12.76 16.14
C THR A 443 -38.71 -13.37 15.05
N GLN A 444 -39.84 -13.97 15.43
CA GLN A 444 -40.78 -14.54 14.47
C GLN A 444 -41.20 -13.51 13.41
N GLY A 445 -41.08 -13.88 12.13
CA GLY A 445 -41.49 -13.06 11.00
C GLY A 445 -40.55 -11.88 10.67
N GLN A 446 -39.41 -11.77 11.35
CA GLN A 446 -38.33 -10.83 10.99
C GLN A 446 -37.11 -11.65 10.55
N PRO A 447 -36.80 -11.73 9.24
CA PRO A 447 -35.55 -12.32 8.79
C PRO A 447 -34.38 -11.44 9.24
N LEU A 448 -33.33 -12.08 9.77
CA LEU A 448 -32.16 -11.43 10.33
C LEU A 448 -30.94 -11.74 9.47
N LYS A 449 -30.14 -10.73 9.13
CA LYS A 449 -28.92 -10.89 8.34
C LYS A 449 -27.74 -11.30 9.19
N GLY A 450 -26.89 -12.17 8.66
CA GLY A 450 -25.62 -12.54 9.29
C GLY A 450 -24.50 -12.85 8.31
N PHE A 451 -23.27 -12.92 8.82
CA PHE A 451 -22.01 -13.08 8.09
C PHE A 451 -21.12 -14.07 8.82
N VAL A 452 -21.02 -15.32 8.34
CA VAL A 452 -20.04 -16.27 8.88
C VAL A 452 -18.62 -15.80 8.49
N HIS A 453 -17.90 -15.14 9.40
CA HIS A 453 -16.56 -14.61 9.14
C HIS A 453 -15.74 -14.35 10.44
N PRO A 454 -14.62 -15.07 10.69
CA PRO A 454 -13.75 -15.74 9.72
C PRO A 454 -14.11 -17.20 9.42
N ALA A 455 -13.21 -17.94 8.77
CA ALA A 455 -13.39 -19.39 8.62
C ALA A 455 -13.47 -20.09 10.00
N ALA A 456 -14.47 -20.95 10.18
CA ALA A 456 -14.87 -21.58 11.45
C ALA A 456 -15.57 -20.68 12.48
N ASP A 457 -16.03 -19.50 12.05
CA ASP A 457 -17.01 -18.71 12.80
C ASP A 457 -18.33 -19.46 13.03
N LEU A 458 -19.03 -19.06 14.09
CA LEU A 458 -20.21 -19.72 14.63
C LEU A 458 -21.19 -18.66 15.14
N ASP A 459 -22.24 -18.41 14.39
CA ASP A 459 -23.28 -17.46 14.79
C ASP A 459 -24.29 -18.18 15.68
N VAL A 460 -24.59 -17.63 16.85
CA VAL A 460 -25.59 -18.16 17.78
C VAL A 460 -26.77 -17.18 17.86
N TYR A 461 -27.95 -17.69 17.59
CA TYR A 461 -29.22 -16.99 17.72
C TYR A 461 -30.05 -17.59 18.84
N ARG A 462 -30.89 -16.80 19.49
CA ARG A 462 -31.86 -17.24 20.50
C ARG A 462 -33.28 -16.86 20.13
N PHE A 463 -34.23 -17.76 20.39
CA PHE A 463 -35.66 -17.53 20.25
C PHE A 463 -36.45 -18.27 21.33
N SER A 464 -37.67 -17.81 21.61
CA SER A 464 -38.54 -18.41 22.62
C SER A 464 -39.85 -18.90 21.99
N ILE A 465 -40.26 -20.12 22.31
CA ILE A 465 -41.61 -20.62 22.01
C ILE A 465 -42.54 -20.15 23.14
N PRO A 466 -43.56 -19.32 22.86
CA PRO A 466 -44.48 -18.84 23.90
C PRO A 466 -45.36 -19.98 24.43
N PRO A 467 -45.78 -19.94 25.71
CA PRO A 467 -46.78 -20.85 26.25
C PRO A 467 -48.06 -20.85 25.40
N SER A 468 -48.50 -22.03 24.97
CA SER A 468 -49.71 -22.21 24.16
C SER A 468 -50.59 -23.33 24.74
N THR A 469 -51.80 -23.49 24.21
CA THR A 469 -52.67 -24.62 24.55
C THR A 469 -52.27 -25.93 23.87
N ALA A 470 -51.35 -25.90 22.90
CA ALA A 470 -50.76 -27.07 22.29
C ALA A 470 -49.50 -27.49 23.05
N THR A 471 -49.23 -28.80 23.12
CA THR A 471 -48.04 -29.37 23.77
C THR A 471 -46.74 -28.91 23.10
N THR A 472 -46.80 -28.65 21.79
CA THR A 472 -45.68 -28.16 20.97
C THR A 472 -46.19 -27.15 19.93
N THR A 473 -45.31 -26.23 19.54
CA THR A 473 -45.47 -25.29 18.43
C THR A 473 -44.49 -25.68 17.34
N ARG A 474 -44.94 -25.71 16.07
CA ARG A 474 -44.03 -25.94 14.95
C ARG A 474 -43.26 -24.69 14.62
N ALA A 475 -41.95 -24.71 14.83
CA ALA A 475 -41.02 -23.70 14.33
C ALA A 475 -40.44 -24.15 12.98
N HIS A 476 -40.57 -23.28 11.99
CA HIS A 476 -39.94 -23.36 10.69
C HIS A 476 -38.78 -22.36 10.67
N LEU A 477 -37.57 -22.87 10.45
CA LEU A 477 -36.33 -22.10 10.31
C LEU A 477 -35.82 -22.25 8.88
N GLU A 478 -35.46 -21.15 8.24
CA GLU A 478 -34.91 -21.14 6.86
C GLU A 478 -33.68 -20.23 6.79
N LEU A 479 -32.60 -20.74 6.19
CA LEU A 479 -31.42 -19.99 5.77
C LEU A 479 -31.48 -19.73 4.27
N SER A 480 -31.25 -18.47 3.88
CA SER A 480 -31.34 -17.98 2.50
C SER A 480 -30.45 -18.73 1.50
N LYS A 481 -30.94 -18.81 0.26
CA LYS A 481 -30.20 -19.30 -0.91
C LYS A 481 -29.34 -18.19 -1.54
N GLY A 482 -28.36 -18.56 -2.35
CA GLY A 482 -27.54 -17.64 -3.14
C GLY A 482 -26.28 -17.10 -2.44
N VAL A 483 -26.06 -17.44 -1.17
CA VAL A 483 -24.83 -17.13 -0.43
C VAL A 483 -23.70 -18.06 -0.90
N PRO A 484 -22.48 -17.60 -1.24
CA PRO A 484 -21.43 -18.44 -1.84
C PRO A 484 -20.69 -19.36 -0.85
N MET A 485 -21.39 -19.77 0.20
CA MET A 485 -20.95 -20.66 1.28
C MET A 485 -21.82 -21.91 1.34
N ASN A 486 -21.28 -23.02 1.87
CA ASN A 486 -22.11 -24.15 2.28
C ASN A 486 -22.49 -23.95 3.76
N LEU A 487 -23.70 -23.45 4.01
CA LEU A 487 -24.21 -23.15 5.35
C LEU A 487 -24.81 -24.40 5.99
N LYS A 488 -24.70 -24.51 7.31
CA LYS A 488 -25.40 -25.52 8.12
C LYS A 488 -26.02 -24.85 9.34
N MET A 489 -27.14 -25.41 9.83
CA MET A 489 -27.78 -24.96 11.07
C MET A 489 -28.00 -26.11 12.07
N THR A 490 -27.88 -25.82 13.36
CA THR A 490 -28.18 -26.74 14.46
C THR A 490 -29.10 -26.07 15.47
N VAL A 491 -30.22 -26.71 15.82
CA VAL A 491 -31.15 -26.23 16.86
C VAL A 491 -30.84 -26.92 18.18
N LYS A 492 -30.76 -26.16 19.26
CA LYS A 492 -30.49 -26.63 20.63
C LYS A 492 -31.54 -26.13 21.63
N ASP A 493 -31.74 -26.88 22.72
CA ASP A 493 -32.48 -26.42 23.89
C ASP A 493 -31.63 -25.52 24.81
N ALA A 494 -32.24 -25.03 25.89
CA ALA A 494 -31.59 -24.19 26.89
C ALA A 494 -30.40 -24.89 27.60
N GLU A 495 -30.45 -26.23 27.72
CA GLU A 495 -29.37 -27.07 28.23
C GLU A 495 -28.28 -27.39 27.18
N SER A 496 -28.35 -26.77 25.99
CA SER A 496 -27.43 -26.94 24.85
C SER A 496 -27.42 -28.35 24.23
N ALA A 497 -28.43 -29.18 24.51
CA ALA A 497 -28.61 -30.46 23.82
C ALA A 497 -29.17 -30.24 22.41
N VAL A 498 -28.67 -31.01 21.44
CA VAL A 498 -29.07 -30.88 20.03
C VAL A 498 -30.44 -31.50 19.81
N ILE A 499 -31.37 -30.72 19.27
CA ILE A 499 -32.71 -31.13 18.87
C ILE A 499 -32.73 -31.55 17.40
N ALA A 500 -32.15 -30.72 16.51
CA ALA A 500 -32.18 -30.92 15.07
C ALA A 500 -30.95 -30.31 14.38
N LYS A 501 -30.68 -30.76 13.15
CA LYS A 501 -29.62 -30.24 12.27
C LYS A 501 -30.06 -30.23 10.81
N ALA A 502 -29.65 -29.22 10.07
CA ALA A 502 -29.73 -29.18 8.61
C ALA A 502 -28.34 -28.84 8.03
N ASP A 503 -27.92 -29.69 7.09
CA ASP A 503 -26.61 -29.78 6.44
C ASP A 503 -26.81 -30.76 5.25
N LYS A 504 -27.68 -30.36 4.32
CA LYS A 504 -28.16 -31.10 3.15
C LYS A 504 -27.96 -30.35 1.83
N GLY A 505 -27.94 -29.03 1.88
CA GLY A 505 -27.66 -28.17 0.74
C GLY A 505 -26.18 -28.22 0.37
N GLY A 506 -25.90 -27.91 -0.89
CA GLY A 506 -24.57 -27.51 -1.33
C GLY A 506 -24.32 -26.01 -1.14
N VAL A 507 -23.18 -25.55 -1.64
CA VAL A 507 -22.82 -24.12 -1.70
C VAL A 507 -23.93 -23.31 -2.37
N GLY A 508 -24.54 -22.39 -1.63
CA GLY A 508 -25.61 -21.51 -2.12
C GLY A 508 -27.03 -22.09 -2.20
N GLU A 509 -27.28 -23.32 -1.75
CA GLU A 509 -28.61 -23.94 -1.87
C GLU A 509 -29.60 -23.58 -0.75
N GLY A 510 -29.09 -22.99 0.35
CA GLY A 510 -29.84 -22.68 1.58
C GLY A 510 -30.14 -23.93 2.42
N GLU A 511 -30.69 -23.73 3.61
CA GLU A 511 -31.08 -24.81 4.53
C GLU A 511 -32.45 -24.55 5.16
N ALA A 512 -33.17 -25.60 5.55
CA ALA A 512 -34.44 -25.46 6.26
C ALA A 512 -34.70 -26.57 7.30
N LEU A 513 -35.37 -26.21 8.39
CA LEU A 513 -35.82 -27.12 9.47
C LEU A 513 -37.25 -26.83 9.89
N ASP A 514 -38.06 -27.89 9.96
CA ASP A 514 -39.33 -27.90 10.70
C ASP A 514 -39.15 -28.72 11.99
N VAL A 515 -39.38 -28.09 13.14
CA VAL A 515 -39.27 -28.73 14.47
C VAL A 515 -40.48 -28.42 15.34
N ASP A 516 -41.09 -29.45 15.93
CA ASP A 516 -42.21 -29.31 16.86
C ASP A 516 -41.67 -29.18 18.30
N LEU A 517 -41.65 -27.95 18.83
CA LEU A 517 -40.97 -27.57 20.07
C LEU A 517 -41.97 -27.22 21.19
N PRO A 518 -41.79 -27.70 22.44
CA PRO A 518 -42.59 -27.20 23.58
C PRO A 518 -42.25 -25.75 23.93
N ALA A 519 -43.06 -25.11 24.77
CA ALA A 519 -42.79 -23.76 25.27
C ALA A 519 -41.47 -23.73 26.07
N GLY A 520 -40.60 -22.76 25.77
CA GLY A 520 -39.24 -22.68 26.30
C GLY A 520 -38.32 -21.82 25.44
N ASP A 521 -37.06 -21.68 25.86
CA ASP A 521 -36.02 -20.96 25.15
C ASP A 521 -35.12 -21.93 24.36
N TYR A 522 -34.73 -21.51 23.16
CA TYR A 522 -33.98 -22.31 22.19
C TYR A 522 -32.90 -21.49 21.51
N PHE A 523 -31.89 -22.19 21.00
CA PHE A 523 -30.79 -21.60 20.26
C PHE A 523 -30.70 -22.19 18.84
N VAL A 524 -30.29 -21.37 17.88
CA VAL A 524 -29.89 -21.79 16.53
C VAL A 524 -28.43 -21.44 16.35
N GLU A 525 -27.60 -22.43 16.04
CA GLU A 525 -26.21 -22.25 15.66
C GLU A 525 -26.11 -22.30 14.13
N VAL A 526 -25.57 -21.26 13.52
CA VAL A 526 -25.27 -21.18 12.08
C VAL A 526 -23.75 -21.15 11.89
N SER A 527 -23.26 -21.84 10.87
CA SER A 527 -21.84 -21.81 10.49
C SER A 527 -21.69 -22.31 9.05
N ALA A 528 -20.48 -22.19 8.49
CA ALA A 528 -20.18 -22.64 7.13
C ALA A 528 -19.15 -23.79 7.09
N LEU A 529 -19.21 -24.61 6.04
CA LEU A 529 -18.20 -25.62 5.76
C LEU A 529 -17.08 -25.03 4.89
N ALA A 530 -15.92 -24.81 5.50
CA ALA A 530 -14.64 -24.47 4.84
C ALA A 530 -14.64 -23.17 4.00
N ARG A 531 -15.55 -22.23 4.26
CA ARG A 531 -15.58 -20.88 3.68
C ARG A 531 -16.11 -19.87 4.70
N ALA A 532 -15.77 -18.61 4.49
CA ALA A 532 -16.31 -17.45 5.20
C ALA A 532 -16.71 -16.37 4.18
N ASN A 533 -17.47 -15.36 4.61
CA ASN A 533 -17.87 -14.25 3.73
C ASN A 533 -18.27 -12.99 4.50
N CYS A 534 -17.62 -11.86 4.19
CA CYS A 534 -17.92 -10.52 4.71
C CYS A 534 -18.83 -9.67 3.78
N ASP A 535 -18.98 -10.08 2.52
CA ASP A 535 -19.59 -9.28 1.45
C ASP A 535 -21.05 -9.66 1.16
N VAL A 536 -21.39 -10.95 1.31
CA VAL A 536 -22.74 -11.47 1.04
C VAL A 536 -23.29 -12.10 2.32
N PRO A 537 -24.20 -11.39 3.03
CA PRO A 537 -24.84 -11.94 4.20
C PRO A 537 -25.79 -13.08 3.81
N TYR A 538 -26.01 -14.00 4.75
CA TYR A 538 -27.19 -14.86 4.73
C TYR A 538 -28.35 -14.17 5.45
N GLU A 539 -29.58 -14.62 5.19
CA GLU A 539 -30.75 -14.29 6.00
C GLU A 539 -31.25 -15.55 6.71
N LEU A 540 -31.38 -15.49 8.03
CA LEU A 540 -32.02 -16.49 8.87
C LEU A 540 -33.44 -16.03 9.23
N SER A 541 -34.44 -16.84 8.94
CA SER A 541 -35.84 -16.53 9.25
C SER A 541 -36.48 -17.58 10.17
N LEU A 542 -37.44 -17.12 10.99
CA LEU A 542 -38.23 -17.95 11.90
C LEU A 542 -39.73 -17.71 11.67
N GLN A 543 -40.48 -18.78 11.48
CA GLN A 543 -41.95 -18.75 11.41
C GLN A 543 -42.54 -19.80 12.35
N PHE A 544 -43.61 -19.47 13.07
CA PHE A 544 -44.41 -20.47 13.76
C PHE A 544 -45.63 -20.81 12.92
N ALA A 545 -45.81 -22.09 12.58
CA ALA A 545 -47.03 -22.52 11.92
C ALA A 545 -48.19 -22.51 12.93
N THR A 546 -49.34 -21.95 12.56
CA THR A 546 -50.57 -22.15 13.33
C THR A 546 -50.86 -23.65 13.41
N PRO A 547 -51.19 -24.21 14.59
CA PRO A 547 -51.49 -25.62 14.71
C PRO A 547 -52.65 -25.99 13.80
N LEU A 548 -52.50 -27.09 13.05
CA LEU A 548 -53.60 -27.71 12.32
C LEU A 548 -54.63 -28.20 13.34
N VAL A 549 -55.62 -27.36 13.63
CA VAL A 549 -56.85 -27.80 14.29
C VAL A 549 -57.53 -28.74 13.30
N ASP A 550 -57.51 -30.05 13.58
CA ASP A 550 -58.27 -31.03 12.81
C ASP A 550 -59.75 -30.62 12.85
N PRO A 551 -60.37 -30.27 11.70
CA PRO A 551 -61.77 -29.85 11.66
C PRO A 551 -62.75 -30.95 12.13
N PHE A 552 -62.29 -32.18 12.31
CA PHE A 552 -63.12 -33.33 12.65
C PHE A 552 -63.14 -33.72 14.14
N GLU A 553 -62.38 -33.09 15.04
CA GLU A 553 -62.46 -33.40 16.48
C GLU A 553 -63.54 -32.61 17.25
N LEU A 554 -64.69 -32.35 16.62
CA LEU A 554 -65.94 -32.07 17.34
C LEU A 554 -66.51 -33.37 17.92
N LYS A 555 -65.93 -33.83 19.04
CA LYS A 555 -66.54 -34.90 19.86
C LYS A 555 -67.86 -34.43 20.47
N ASP A 556 -68.91 -35.19 20.20
CA ASP A 556 -70.31 -34.91 20.58
C ASP A 556 -70.49 -34.31 21.99
N PRO A 557 -71.06 -33.10 22.12
CA PRO A 557 -71.59 -32.64 23.40
C PRO A 557 -72.85 -33.46 23.72
N LYS A 558 -72.73 -34.46 24.60
CA LYS A 558 -73.88 -35.16 25.21
C LYS A 558 -74.68 -34.20 26.09
N VAL A 559 -75.58 -33.44 25.47
CA VAL A 559 -76.63 -32.70 26.18
C VAL A 559 -77.74 -33.68 26.58
N PRO A 560 -78.20 -33.72 27.85
CA PRO A 560 -79.31 -34.58 28.26
C PRO A 560 -80.63 -34.13 27.65
N VAL A 561 -81.45 -35.07 27.19
CA VAL A 561 -82.79 -34.83 26.65
C VAL A 561 -83.79 -34.50 27.77
N PRO A 562 -84.61 -33.44 27.63
CA PRO A 562 -85.94 -33.37 28.23
C PRO A 562 -87.02 -33.60 27.16
N VAL A 563 -88.04 -34.37 27.51
CA VAL A 563 -89.19 -34.72 26.67
C VAL A 563 -90.31 -33.69 26.84
N ASP A 564 -90.89 -33.14 25.77
CA ASP A 564 -92.37 -33.16 25.59
C ASP A 564 -92.89 -32.76 24.17
N LYS A 565 -93.95 -33.48 23.75
CA LYS A 565 -95.03 -33.19 22.76
C LYS A 565 -94.77 -32.76 21.29
N PRO A 566 -95.53 -33.34 20.33
CA PRO A 566 -95.60 -32.89 18.93
C PRO A 566 -96.79 -31.94 18.64
N GLY A 567 -96.62 -31.09 17.63
CA GLY A 567 -97.68 -30.31 16.97
C GLY A 567 -97.38 -30.18 15.46
N PRO A 568 -98.37 -30.11 14.55
CA PRO A 568 -98.18 -30.62 13.20
C PRO A 568 -98.03 -29.58 12.07
N ALA A 569 -97.33 -30.02 11.02
CA ALA A 569 -97.53 -29.78 9.58
C ALA A 569 -97.76 -28.35 9.04
N GLU A 570 -96.85 -27.92 8.15
CA GLU A 570 -97.25 -27.28 6.89
C GLU A 570 -96.21 -27.48 5.77
N LEU A 571 -96.68 -27.93 4.60
CA LEU A 571 -96.08 -27.80 3.25
C LEU A 571 -97.05 -26.86 2.49
N PRO A 572 -96.60 -25.95 1.61
CA PRO A 572 -96.11 -26.32 0.26
C PRO A 572 -95.04 -25.30 -0.27
N ASP A 573 -94.66 -25.13 -1.55
CA ASP A 573 -95.02 -25.70 -2.87
C ASP A 573 -93.79 -25.58 -3.82
N PRO A 574 -93.63 -26.38 -4.91
CA PRO A 574 -92.42 -26.40 -5.74
C PRO A 574 -92.55 -25.73 -7.12
N LYS A 575 -91.39 -25.45 -7.75
CA LYS A 575 -91.08 -25.17 -9.19
C LYS A 575 -89.59 -24.75 -9.27
N ALA A 576 -88.80 -24.85 -10.34
CA ALA A 576 -88.89 -25.43 -11.70
C ALA A 576 -87.50 -25.24 -12.39
N ILE A 577 -87.03 -25.91 -13.46
CA ILE A 577 -87.41 -27.11 -14.24
C ILE A 577 -86.17 -27.52 -15.10
N GLU A 578 -86.10 -28.79 -15.57
CA GLU A 578 -85.18 -29.35 -16.62
C GLU A 578 -83.65 -29.37 -16.33
N ASN A 579 -82.90 -30.48 -16.46
CA ASN A 579 -82.80 -31.57 -17.45
C ASN A 579 -82.21 -31.18 -18.83
N LEU A 580 -80.99 -31.66 -19.13
CA LEU A 580 -80.78 -32.79 -20.06
C LEU A 580 -79.28 -33.10 -20.29
N ALA A 581 -78.91 -34.36 -20.11
CA ALA A 581 -77.68 -34.95 -20.64
C ALA A 581 -77.94 -35.63 -21.99
N LYS A 582 -76.90 -35.81 -22.82
CA LYS A 582 -76.69 -36.99 -23.70
C LYS A 582 -75.35 -36.99 -24.47
N ASP A 583 -74.68 -38.14 -24.39
CA ASP A 583 -73.60 -38.69 -25.24
C ASP A 583 -73.94 -38.70 -26.77
N PRO A 584 -73.01 -38.99 -27.75
CA PRO A 584 -71.91 -39.97 -27.63
C PRO A 584 -70.59 -39.85 -28.46
N VAL A 585 -69.65 -40.71 -28.07
CA VAL A 585 -68.53 -41.42 -28.77
C VAL A 585 -68.41 -41.32 -30.30
N LYS A 586 -67.16 -41.18 -30.83
CA LYS A 586 -66.57 -42.04 -31.89
C LYS A 586 -65.08 -41.81 -32.28
N ASP A 587 -64.37 -42.95 -32.50
CA ASP A 587 -63.30 -43.29 -33.47
C ASP A 587 -62.04 -42.37 -33.65
N ALA A 588 -60.80 -42.83 -33.93
CA ALA A 588 -60.08 -44.13 -33.86
C ALA A 588 -58.57 -43.94 -34.24
N VAL A 589 -57.78 -45.04 -34.27
CA VAL A 589 -56.45 -45.24 -34.93
C VAL A 589 -55.17 -45.12 -34.05
N ALA A 590 -54.24 -46.08 -34.25
CA ALA A 590 -52.92 -46.30 -33.61
C ALA A 590 -51.83 -46.43 -34.75
N PRO A 591 -50.58 -46.95 -34.61
CA PRO A 591 -49.87 -47.54 -33.44
C PRO A 591 -48.31 -47.33 -33.35
N VAL A 592 -47.67 -48.02 -32.37
CA VAL A 592 -46.23 -48.47 -32.25
C VAL A 592 -45.05 -47.46 -32.33
N LYS A 593 -44.20 -47.43 -31.28
CA LYS A 593 -42.73 -47.70 -31.37
C LYS A 593 -42.01 -47.76 -30.00
N ASP A 594 -41.14 -48.77 -29.85
CA ASP A 594 -40.19 -48.93 -28.74
C ASP A 594 -38.97 -47.99 -28.87
N PRO A 595 -38.21 -47.79 -27.77
CA PRO A 595 -36.81 -48.27 -27.73
C PRO A 595 -36.54 -49.10 -26.45
N VAL A 596 -35.89 -50.28 -26.52
CA VAL A 596 -34.45 -50.53 -26.78
C VAL A 596 -33.57 -50.13 -25.59
N GLU A 597 -33.02 -51.16 -24.93
CA GLU A 597 -31.88 -51.10 -24.01
C GLU A 597 -30.61 -50.71 -24.78
N ASP A 598 -29.66 -50.04 -24.13
CA ASP A 598 -28.25 -50.43 -24.27
C ASP A 598 -27.42 -50.01 -23.05
N ASP A 599 -26.37 -50.80 -22.84
CA ASP A 599 -25.35 -50.75 -21.79
C ASP A 599 -24.33 -49.62 -22.02
N ASP A 600 -23.62 -49.19 -20.97
CA ASP A 600 -22.22 -48.70 -21.08
C ASP A 600 -21.61 -48.29 -19.71
N GLY A 601 -20.77 -49.18 -19.18
CA GLY A 601 -19.35 -48.87 -18.92
C GLY A 601 -18.97 -47.85 -17.84
N ALA A 602 -18.72 -48.33 -16.62
CA ALA A 602 -17.93 -47.60 -15.61
C ALA A 602 -16.41 -47.89 -15.75
N PRO A 603 -15.52 -46.87 -15.67
CA PRO A 603 -14.08 -47.06 -15.47
C PRO A 603 -13.68 -47.03 -13.96
N PRO A 604 -12.58 -47.70 -13.57
CA PRO A 604 -12.15 -47.83 -12.17
C PRO A 604 -11.32 -46.63 -11.66
N PRO A 605 -11.13 -46.48 -10.33
CA PRO A 605 -10.26 -45.46 -9.75
C PRO A 605 -8.77 -45.85 -9.81
N ASP A 606 -7.93 -44.90 -10.19
CA ASP A 606 -6.47 -45.05 -10.19
C ASP A 606 -5.86 -45.02 -8.78
N GLN A 607 -4.74 -45.71 -8.62
CA GLN A 607 -3.99 -45.81 -7.37
C GLN A 607 -3.05 -44.63 -7.19
N LEU A 608 -3.12 -43.95 -6.04
CA LEU A 608 -2.06 -43.08 -5.56
C LEU A 608 -0.97 -43.95 -4.92
N GLY A 609 0.25 -43.83 -5.44
CA GLY A 609 1.42 -44.54 -4.91
C GLY A 609 2.05 -43.84 -3.70
N ASP A 610 2.80 -44.63 -2.94
CA ASP A 610 3.78 -44.11 -1.97
C ASP A 610 4.81 -43.22 -2.68
N ASP A 611 5.17 -42.09 -2.07
CA ASP A 611 6.56 -41.66 -1.98
C ASP A 611 6.72 -40.62 -0.86
N ALA A 612 7.68 -40.87 0.03
CA ALA A 612 8.05 -39.97 1.12
C ALA A 612 9.49 -39.49 0.92
N PRO A 613 9.81 -38.23 1.26
CA PRO A 613 11.19 -37.82 1.47
C PRO A 613 11.47 -37.65 2.98
N ASN A 614 12.30 -38.53 3.53
CA ASN A 614 13.30 -38.08 4.50
C ASN A 614 14.42 -37.42 3.69
N ASP A 615 14.95 -36.29 4.17
CA ASP A 615 16.40 -36.14 4.34
C ASP A 615 16.70 -34.96 5.27
N ASP A 616 17.79 -35.10 6.04
CA ASP A 616 18.31 -34.09 6.96
C ASP A 616 18.85 -32.85 6.21
N PHE A 617 18.64 -31.64 6.77
CA PHE A 617 19.71 -30.65 7.04
C PHE A 617 19.22 -29.49 7.91
#